data_AF-A0A7J3QS22-F1
#
_entry.id   AF-A0A7J3QS22-F1
#
_cell.length_a   1.000
_cell.length_b   1.000
_cell.length_c   1.000
_cell.angle_alpha   90.00
_cell.angle_beta   90.00
_cell.angle_gamma   90.00
#
_symmetry.space_group_name_H-M   'P 1'
#
loop_
_entity.id
_entity.type
_entity.pdbx_description
1 polymer ?
#
loop_
_entity_poly.entity_id
_entity_poly.type
_entity_poly.pdbx_seq_one_letter_code
_entity_poly.pdbx_strand_id
1 'polypeptide(L)'
;VEVIAGPGCPVCVTPASEIDEAVQLALKGVVVTCFGDVLRVPGSEKSLLDAKAEGADVRVVYSALDAVKMAEKEPNKEFAFFAIGFETTAPSTAIEILRKPPKNLSFLVSHRLIPPAMELLLGIGDIHIDGFIAPGHVSTIIGLKAYEIFPKAYNIPTVVAGFEPLDVLFAIYMILKQINDRKARLENEYTRAVTYEGNVKAQHMMREVFEVVSGNWRGLGKLPNSALKLHSEYANYDARERFNIKVEHGKDLLPGCQCHLVLTGKIKPSECPLFMRACTPQHPKGACMVSMEGTCRIWAHVARKVD
;
A
#
# COMPACT_ATOMS: atom_id res chain seq x y z
N VAL A 1 24.94 12.24 0.48
CA VAL A 1 23.53 12.16 0.04
C VAL A 1 23.12 10.71 0.17
N GLU A 2 22.12 10.43 1.00
CA GLU A 2 21.55 9.09 1.16
C GLU A 2 20.10 9.11 0.69
N VAL A 3 19.66 8.03 0.04
CA VAL A 3 18.28 7.86 -0.43
C VAL A 3 17.65 6.75 0.40
N ILE A 4 16.58 7.09 1.11
CA ILE A 4 15.92 6.22 2.07
C ILE A 4 14.58 5.79 1.48
N ALA A 5 14.31 4.47 1.53
CA ALA A 5 13.01 3.94 1.12
C ALA A 5 12.00 4.08 2.27
N GLY A 6 10.96 4.89 2.06
CA GLY A 6 9.84 5.01 2.98
C GLY A 6 8.81 3.86 2.85
N PRO A 7 7.63 4.00 3.48
CA PRO A 7 6.57 2.98 3.48
C PRO A 7 5.75 2.98 2.18
N GLY A 8 6.43 2.97 1.03
CA GLY A 8 5.85 3.09 -0.32
C GLY A 8 5.36 1.78 -0.94
N CYS A 9 5.20 0.71 -0.18
CA CYS A 9 4.70 -0.59 -0.65
C CYS A 9 3.35 -0.89 0.03
N PRO A 10 2.21 -0.82 -0.69
CA PRO A 10 0.89 -0.94 -0.06
C PRO A 10 0.66 -2.33 0.55
N VAL A 11 1.17 -3.36 -0.12
CA VAL A 11 1.09 -4.75 0.35
C VAL A 11 1.93 -4.94 1.63
N CYS A 12 3.08 -4.26 1.73
CA CYS A 12 3.96 -4.36 2.88
C CYS A 12 3.37 -3.73 4.13
N VAL A 13 2.58 -2.66 3.96
CA VAL A 13 1.95 -1.91 5.05
C VAL A 13 0.54 -2.38 5.38
N THR A 14 0.00 -3.36 4.64
CA THR A 14 -1.29 -3.99 4.96
C THR A 14 -1.17 -4.76 6.28
N PRO A 15 -1.95 -4.43 7.33
CA PRO A 15 -1.89 -5.09 8.63
C PRO A 15 -2.07 -6.60 8.53
N ALA A 16 -1.40 -7.35 9.40
CA ALA A 16 -1.58 -8.81 9.45
C ALA A 16 -3.04 -9.19 9.71
N SER A 17 -3.76 -8.41 10.52
CA SER A 17 -5.18 -8.63 10.80
C SER A 17 -6.04 -8.61 9.54
N GLU A 18 -5.74 -7.76 8.56
CA GLU A 18 -6.52 -7.68 7.32
C GLU A 18 -6.21 -8.86 6.38
N ILE A 19 -4.99 -9.41 6.45
CA ILE A 19 -4.68 -10.70 5.81
C ILE A 19 -5.46 -11.83 6.48
N ASP A 20 -5.54 -11.82 7.81
CA ASP A 20 -6.29 -12.82 8.57
C ASP A 20 -7.80 -12.75 8.28
N GLU A 21 -8.35 -11.56 8.07
CA GLU A 21 -9.74 -11.36 7.60
C GLU A 21 -9.96 -12.02 6.24
N ALA A 22 -9.04 -11.82 5.29
CA ALA A 22 -9.10 -12.44 3.97
C ALA A 22 -8.99 -13.97 4.06
N VAL A 23 -8.12 -14.50 4.92
CA VAL A 23 -8.00 -15.93 5.20
C VAL A 23 -9.29 -16.47 5.81
N GLN A 24 -9.89 -15.76 6.77
CA GLN A 24 -11.14 -16.16 7.40
C GLN A 24 -12.30 -16.20 6.38
N LEU A 25 -12.37 -15.24 5.46
CA LEU A 25 -13.33 -15.26 4.34
C LEU A 25 -13.15 -16.50 3.47
N ALA A 26 -11.90 -16.80 3.06
CA ALA A 26 -11.58 -17.94 2.23
C ALA A 26 -11.99 -19.27 2.89
N LEU A 27 -11.66 -19.44 4.18
CA LEU A 27 -12.00 -20.64 4.95
C LEU A 27 -13.50 -20.78 5.24
N LYS A 28 -14.27 -19.68 5.19
CA LYS A 28 -15.74 -19.71 5.23
C LYS A 28 -16.39 -20.10 3.89
N GLY A 29 -15.60 -20.40 2.86
CA GLY A 29 -16.09 -20.80 1.54
C GLY A 29 -16.38 -19.64 0.58
N VAL A 30 -16.00 -18.40 0.93
CA VAL A 30 -16.07 -17.25 0.02
C VAL A 30 -14.88 -17.33 -0.94
N VAL A 31 -15.12 -17.10 -2.24
CA VAL A 31 -14.04 -17.00 -3.22
C VAL A 31 -13.30 -15.69 -3.02
N VAL A 32 -12.06 -15.76 -2.54
CA VAL A 32 -11.23 -14.57 -2.32
C VAL A 32 -10.40 -14.31 -3.57
N THR A 33 -10.56 -13.12 -4.12
CA THR A 33 -9.74 -12.62 -5.24
C THR A 33 -8.74 -11.59 -4.73
N CYS A 34 -7.48 -11.71 -5.13
CA CYS A 34 -6.42 -10.79 -4.70
C CYS A 34 -5.35 -10.61 -5.79
N PHE A 35 -4.52 -9.58 -5.66
CA PHE A 35 -3.33 -9.45 -6.49
C PHE A 35 -2.31 -10.55 -6.17
N GLY A 36 -1.47 -10.90 -7.15
CA GLY A 36 -0.57 -12.06 -7.06
C GLY A 36 0.48 -11.95 -5.96
N ASP A 37 0.96 -10.74 -5.67
CA ASP A 37 1.96 -10.50 -4.63
C ASP A 37 1.38 -10.50 -3.20
N VAL A 38 0.06 -10.36 -3.06
CA VAL A 38 -0.66 -10.49 -1.78
C VAL A 38 -0.76 -11.96 -1.34
N LEU A 39 -0.80 -12.90 -2.29
CA LEU A 39 -1.10 -14.32 -2.03
C LEU A 39 -0.19 -14.93 -0.95
N ARG A 40 1.09 -14.53 -0.91
CA ARG A 40 2.12 -15.07 -0.01
C ARG A 40 2.40 -14.18 1.21
N VAL A 41 1.66 -13.09 1.37
CA VAL A 41 1.88 -12.17 2.50
C VAL A 41 1.49 -12.90 3.77
N PRO A 42 2.39 -12.97 4.78
CA PRO A 42 2.06 -13.63 6.03
C PRO A 42 1.05 -12.78 6.80
N GLY A 43 -0.08 -13.38 7.17
CA GLY A 43 -0.94 -12.89 8.26
C GLY A 43 -0.32 -13.19 9.61
N SER A 44 -1.15 -13.35 10.64
CA SER A 44 -0.69 -13.71 11.99
C SER A 44 -0.22 -15.16 12.08
N GLU A 45 -0.96 -16.06 11.42
CA GLU A 45 -0.71 -17.50 11.44
C GLU A 45 -0.57 -18.08 10.03
N LYS A 46 -1.42 -17.63 9.10
CA LYS A 46 -1.52 -18.16 7.73
C LYS A 46 -1.48 -17.05 6.70
N SER A 47 -1.06 -17.39 5.49
CA SER A 47 -1.25 -16.57 4.29
C SER A 47 -2.46 -17.07 3.48
N LEU A 48 -2.89 -16.29 2.50
CA LEU A 48 -3.89 -16.73 1.52
C LEU A 48 -3.44 -17.96 0.71
N LEU A 49 -2.13 -18.12 0.50
CA LEU A 49 -1.57 -19.31 -0.12
C LEU A 49 -1.78 -20.56 0.76
N ASP A 50 -1.60 -20.42 2.07
CA ASP A 50 -1.81 -21.52 3.02
C ASP A 50 -3.30 -21.91 3.07
N ALA A 51 -4.21 -20.92 3.13
CA ALA A 51 -5.65 -21.15 3.03
C ALA A 51 -6.03 -21.88 1.73
N LYS A 52 -5.43 -21.50 0.60
CA LYS A 52 -5.61 -22.17 -0.68
C LYS A 52 -5.12 -23.62 -0.65
N ALA A 53 -3.97 -23.88 -0.01
CA ALA A 53 -3.44 -25.23 0.16
C ALA A 53 -4.35 -26.11 1.05
N GLU A 54 -5.12 -25.50 1.94
CA GLU A 54 -6.16 -26.16 2.77
C GLU A 54 -7.50 -26.35 2.03
N GLY A 55 -7.58 -26.00 0.74
CA GLY A 55 -8.74 -26.22 -0.11
C GLY A 55 -9.67 -25.00 -0.27
N ALA A 56 -9.31 -23.83 0.27
CA ALA A 56 -10.07 -22.61 0.03
C ALA A 56 -9.94 -22.11 -1.42
N ASP A 57 -11.00 -21.50 -1.97
CA ASP A 57 -11.00 -20.95 -3.33
C ASP A 57 -10.38 -19.54 -3.33
N VAL A 58 -9.06 -19.47 -3.52
CA VAL A 58 -8.31 -18.20 -3.66
C VAL A 58 -7.79 -18.03 -5.08
N ARG A 59 -8.10 -16.89 -5.70
CA ARG A 59 -7.80 -16.61 -7.11
C ARG A 59 -7.01 -15.32 -7.28
N VAL A 60 -6.03 -15.37 -8.18
CA VAL A 60 -5.22 -14.20 -8.52
C VAL A 60 -5.90 -13.41 -9.63
N VAL A 61 -5.98 -12.10 -9.46
CA VAL A 61 -6.52 -11.15 -10.44
C VAL A 61 -5.51 -10.03 -10.71
N TYR A 62 -5.68 -9.34 -11.84
CA TYR A 62 -4.86 -8.18 -12.20
C TYR A 62 -5.60 -6.85 -12.01
N SER A 63 -6.92 -6.90 -11.77
CA SER A 63 -7.75 -5.72 -11.56
C SER A 63 -9.01 -6.05 -10.76
N ALA A 64 -9.65 -5.03 -10.18
CA ALA A 64 -10.98 -5.16 -9.56
C ALA A 64 -12.04 -5.64 -10.58
N LEU A 65 -11.91 -5.23 -11.85
CA LEU A 65 -12.79 -5.65 -12.93
C LEU A 65 -12.72 -7.17 -13.20
N ASP A 66 -11.57 -7.80 -13.01
CA ASP A 66 -11.46 -9.25 -13.16
C ASP A 66 -12.26 -9.98 -12.07
N ALA A 67 -12.27 -9.46 -10.84
CA ALA A 67 -13.10 -9.99 -9.76
C ALA A 67 -14.60 -9.85 -10.08
N VAL A 68 -15.02 -8.70 -10.65
CA VAL A 68 -16.38 -8.49 -11.16
C VAL A 68 -16.75 -9.55 -12.20
N LYS A 69 -15.92 -9.71 -13.24
CA LYS A 69 -16.16 -10.69 -14.32
C LYS A 69 -16.21 -12.13 -13.82
N MET A 70 -15.45 -12.48 -12.78
CA MET A 70 -15.51 -13.81 -12.16
C MET A 70 -16.83 -14.00 -11.40
N ALA A 71 -17.24 -13.01 -10.61
CA ALA A 71 -18.51 -13.05 -9.87
C ALA A 71 -19.73 -13.16 -10.80
N GLU A 72 -19.72 -12.47 -11.95
CA GLU A 72 -20.76 -12.57 -12.99
C GLU A 72 -20.88 -13.98 -13.58
N LYS A 73 -19.75 -14.67 -13.78
CA LYS A 73 -19.71 -16.01 -14.39
C LYS A 73 -20.11 -17.13 -13.44
N GLU A 74 -19.93 -16.92 -12.14
CA GLU A 74 -20.22 -17.91 -11.09
C GLU A 74 -21.24 -17.37 -10.08
N PRO A 75 -22.51 -17.14 -10.48
CA PRO A 75 -23.52 -16.51 -9.64
C PRO A 75 -23.89 -17.34 -8.39
N ASN A 76 -23.56 -18.63 -8.38
CA ASN A 76 -23.81 -19.55 -7.26
C ASN A 76 -22.73 -19.49 -6.18
N LYS A 77 -21.68 -18.67 -6.35
CA LYS A 77 -20.60 -18.48 -5.38
C LYS A 77 -20.59 -17.06 -4.88
N GLU A 78 -20.22 -16.91 -3.62
CA GLU A 78 -19.93 -15.62 -2.99
C GLU A 78 -18.47 -15.24 -3.24
N PHE A 79 -18.22 -13.99 -3.62
CA PHE A 79 -16.91 -13.45 -3.92
C PHE A 79 -16.56 -12.28 -3.00
N ALA A 80 -15.28 -12.20 -2.62
CA ALA A 80 -14.69 -11.04 -1.98
C ALA A 80 -13.42 -10.62 -2.74
N PHE A 81 -13.36 -9.36 -3.17
CA PHE A 81 -12.13 -8.77 -3.70
C PHE A 81 -11.34 -8.12 -2.56
N PHE A 82 -10.11 -8.57 -2.36
CA PHE A 82 -9.19 -8.01 -1.39
C PHE A 82 -8.52 -6.75 -1.97
N ALA A 83 -9.16 -5.60 -1.71
CA ALA A 83 -8.80 -4.32 -2.30
C ALA A 83 -7.67 -3.64 -1.50
N ILE A 84 -6.43 -4.01 -1.83
CA ILE A 84 -5.21 -3.39 -1.30
C ILE A 84 -4.70 -2.32 -2.27
N GLY A 85 -4.12 -1.25 -1.72
CA GLY A 85 -3.30 -0.32 -2.47
C GLY A 85 -3.43 1.11 -1.98
N PHE A 86 -2.69 2.00 -2.64
CA PHE A 86 -2.72 3.43 -2.35
C PHE A 86 -3.74 4.15 -3.23
N GLU A 87 -3.59 5.46 -3.35
CA GLU A 87 -4.44 6.32 -4.17
C GLU A 87 -4.40 5.94 -5.66
N THR A 88 -3.38 5.20 -6.11
CA THR A 88 -3.28 4.66 -7.47
C THR A 88 -4.29 3.55 -7.76
N THR A 89 -4.65 2.74 -6.76
CA THR A 89 -5.55 1.59 -6.96
C THR A 89 -6.96 1.85 -6.43
N ALA A 90 -7.11 2.69 -5.40
CA ALA A 90 -8.41 3.01 -4.82
C ALA A 90 -9.47 3.48 -5.84
N PRO A 91 -9.17 4.32 -6.86
CA PRO A 91 -10.13 4.69 -7.89
C PRO A 91 -10.66 3.50 -8.69
N SER A 92 -9.83 2.47 -8.93
CA SER A 92 -10.22 1.27 -9.67
C SER A 92 -11.20 0.40 -8.88
N THR A 93 -11.15 0.44 -7.55
CA THR A 93 -12.15 -0.20 -6.70
C THR A 93 -13.43 0.64 -6.66
N ALA A 94 -13.31 1.96 -6.50
CA ALA A 94 -14.44 2.88 -6.43
C ALA A 94 -15.33 2.78 -7.68
N ILE A 95 -14.73 2.80 -8.88
CA ILE A 95 -15.51 2.77 -10.13
C ILE A 95 -16.33 1.48 -10.27
N GLU A 96 -15.79 0.34 -9.84
CA GLU A 96 -16.53 -0.92 -9.92
C GLU A 96 -17.71 -0.92 -8.95
N ILE A 97 -17.56 -0.35 -7.75
CA ILE A 97 -18.67 -0.19 -6.78
C ILE A 97 -19.75 0.74 -7.34
N LEU A 98 -19.37 1.88 -7.92
CA LEU A 98 -20.32 2.84 -8.54
C LEU A 98 -21.10 2.24 -9.71
N ARG A 99 -20.50 1.28 -10.42
CA ARG A 99 -21.15 0.51 -11.49
C ARG A 99 -22.14 -0.53 -10.98
N LYS A 100 -22.27 -0.69 -9.65
CA LYS A 100 -23.18 -1.64 -9.00
C LYS A 100 -22.89 -3.07 -9.45
N PRO A 101 -21.76 -3.65 -9.01
CA PRO A 101 -21.35 -4.96 -9.44
C PRO A 101 -22.33 -6.03 -8.94
N PRO A 102 -22.23 -7.28 -9.43
CA PRO A 102 -23.12 -8.37 -9.03
C PRO A 102 -23.28 -8.49 -7.53
N LYS A 103 -24.49 -8.85 -7.09
CA LYS A 103 -24.82 -8.94 -5.67
C LYS A 103 -24.00 -9.99 -4.91
N ASN A 104 -23.37 -10.94 -5.58
CA ASN A 104 -22.48 -11.94 -4.99
C ASN A 104 -21.02 -11.48 -4.88
N LEU A 105 -20.70 -10.22 -5.23
CA LEU A 105 -19.39 -9.63 -5.01
C LEU A 105 -19.42 -8.64 -3.84
N SER A 106 -18.41 -8.74 -2.99
CA SER A 106 -18.09 -7.80 -1.92
C SER A 106 -16.62 -7.39 -1.97
N PHE A 107 -16.26 -6.36 -1.22
CA PHE A 107 -14.92 -5.77 -1.20
C PHE A 107 -14.40 -5.75 0.22
N LEU A 108 -13.25 -6.39 0.44
CA LEU A 108 -12.47 -6.24 1.66
C LEU A 108 -11.53 -5.04 1.43
N VAL A 109 -12.00 -3.85 1.79
CA VAL A 109 -11.27 -2.59 1.55
C VAL A 109 -10.13 -2.42 2.53
N SER A 110 -8.93 -2.28 1.98
CA SER A 110 -7.65 -2.15 2.68
C SER A 110 -6.76 -1.08 2.03
N HIS A 111 -7.39 -0.04 1.49
CA HIS A 111 -6.67 1.07 0.89
C HIS A 111 -6.03 1.98 1.94
N ARG A 112 -4.91 2.60 1.57
CA ARG A 112 -4.11 3.48 2.42
C ARG A 112 -3.77 4.78 1.69
N LEU A 113 -3.44 5.82 2.46
CA LEU A 113 -3.10 7.15 1.93
C LEU A 113 -1.65 7.50 2.26
N ILE A 114 -0.89 7.96 1.26
CA ILE A 114 0.54 8.21 1.37
C ILE A 114 0.88 9.45 2.20
N PRO A 115 0.26 10.64 2.00
CA PRO A 115 0.67 11.85 2.71
C PRO A 115 0.68 11.71 4.25
N PRO A 116 -0.33 11.09 4.90
CA PRO A 116 -0.28 10.84 6.34
C PRO A 116 0.89 9.95 6.78
N ALA A 117 1.30 8.98 5.97
CA ALA A 117 2.44 8.13 6.26
C ALA A 117 3.78 8.88 6.10
N MET A 118 3.87 9.80 5.13
CA MET A 118 5.02 10.69 5.00
C MET A 118 5.14 11.64 6.20
N GLU A 119 4.01 12.18 6.66
CA GLU A 119 3.96 13.04 7.85
C GLU A 119 4.39 12.29 9.12
N LEU A 120 3.99 11.02 9.28
CA LEU A 120 4.47 10.16 10.36
C LEU A 120 6.01 10.11 10.41
N LEU A 121 6.68 9.97 9.26
CA LEU A 121 8.14 9.84 9.20
C LEU A 121 8.86 11.06 9.78
N LEU A 122 8.27 12.26 9.66
CA LEU A 122 8.83 13.47 10.25
C LEU A 122 8.77 13.49 11.78
N GLY A 123 7.86 12.72 12.38
CA GLY A 123 7.74 12.57 13.83
C GLY A 123 8.68 11.52 14.45
N ILE A 124 9.40 10.75 13.63
CA ILE A 124 10.29 9.69 14.12
C ILE A 124 11.66 10.30 14.46
N GLY A 125 11.89 10.58 15.75
CA GLY A 125 13.05 11.34 16.23
C GLY A 125 14.44 10.78 15.89
N ASP A 126 14.56 9.51 15.50
CA ASP A 126 15.85 8.89 15.15
C ASP A 126 16.18 8.95 13.65
N ILE A 127 15.35 9.61 12.83
CA ILE A 127 15.56 9.70 11.38
C ILE A 127 15.55 11.16 10.97
N HIS A 128 16.64 11.59 10.34
CA HIS A 128 16.74 12.92 9.78
C HIS A 128 16.35 12.88 8.30
N ILE A 129 15.21 13.47 7.95
CA ILE A 129 14.74 13.59 6.57
C ILE A 129 14.92 15.05 6.13
N ASP A 130 15.84 15.27 5.20
CA ASP A 130 16.11 16.60 4.63
C ASP A 130 15.19 16.98 3.46
N GLY A 131 14.45 16.01 2.91
CA GLY A 131 13.58 16.21 1.75
C GLY A 131 12.87 14.94 1.31
N PHE A 132 11.78 15.10 0.56
CA PHE A 132 10.99 14.00 0.02
C PHE A 132 11.02 13.95 -1.50
N ILE A 133 11.20 12.75 -2.03
CA ILE A 133 10.80 12.40 -3.40
C ILE A 133 9.40 11.78 -3.32
N ALA A 134 8.39 12.55 -3.68
CA ALA A 134 6.99 12.13 -3.62
C ALA A 134 6.65 11.18 -4.78
N PRO A 135 5.84 10.12 -4.54
CA PRO A 135 5.60 9.07 -5.52
C PRO A 135 4.82 9.57 -6.75
N GLY A 136 5.42 9.44 -7.94
CA GLY A 136 4.86 9.94 -9.20
C GLY A 136 3.45 9.43 -9.50
N HIS A 137 3.23 8.11 -9.48
CA HIS A 137 1.91 7.53 -9.80
C HIS A 137 0.82 7.92 -8.80
N VAL A 138 1.12 7.97 -7.50
CA VAL A 138 0.14 8.47 -6.50
C VAL A 138 -0.19 9.93 -6.79
N SER A 139 0.83 10.72 -7.16
CA SER A 139 0.67 12.13 -7.49
C SER A 139 -0.12 12.37 -8.78
N THR A 140 -0.18 11.43 -9.74
CA THR A 140 -1.10 11.57 -10.89
C THR A 140 -2.56 11.55 -10.45
N ILE A 141 -2.87 10.91 -9.31
CA ILE A 141 -4.20 10.88 -8.73
C ILE A 141 -4.45 12.10 -7.84
N ILE A 142 -3.61 12.32 -6.82
CA ILE A 142 -3.87 13.34 -5.79
C ILE A 142 -3.31 14.73 -6.11
N GLY A 143 -2.49 14.84 -7.16
CA GLY A 143 -1.85 16.09 -7.58
C GLY A 143 -0.73 16.55 -6.65
N LEU A 144 -0.11 17.67 -7.00
CA LEU A 144 0.87 18.34 -6.13
C LEU A 144 0.21 18.81 -4.85
N LYS A 145 -1.02 19.32 -4.94
CA LYS A 145 -1.73 19.98 -3.85
C LYS A 145 -1.73 19.18 -2.54
N ALA A 146 -1.81 17.85 -2.62
CA ALA A 146 -1.80 16.96 -1.46
C ALA A 146 -0.49 16.99 -0.65
N TYR A 147 0.61 17.44 -1.23
CA TYR A 147 1.93 17.50 -0.60
C TYR A 147 2.32 18.92 -0.13
N GLU A 148 1.45 19.93 -0.28
CA GLU A 148 1.79 21.30 0.09
C GLU A 148 2.12 21.49 1.58
N ILE A 149 1.60 20.60 2.43
CA ILE A 149 1.83 20.64 3.87
C ILE A 149 3.32 20.49 4.21
N PHE A 150 4.09 19.70 3.45
CA PHE A 150 5.50 19.41 3.75
C PHE A 150 6.40 20.66 3.70
N PRO A 151 6.44 21.43 2.60
CA PRO A 151 7.20 22.67 2.60
C PRO A 151 6.54 23.78 3.43
N LYS A 152 5.20 23.88 3.46
CA LYS A 152 4.52 25.01 4.12
C LYS A 152 4.52 24.92 5.65
N ALA A 153 4.26 23.74 6.20
CA ALA A 153 4.15 23.54 7.65
C ALA A 153 5.44 22.96 8.24
N TYR A 154 6.10 22.05 7.53
CA TYR A 154 7.28 21.33 8.03
C TYR A 154 8.62 21.87 7.51
N ASN A 155 8.60 22.81 6.55
CA ASN A 155 9.80 23.32 5.89
C ASN A 155 10.67 22.21 5.26
N ILE A 156 10.02 21.16 4.73
CA ILE A 156 10.69 20.03 4.06
C ILE A 156 10.56 20.18 2.54
N PRO A 157 11.68 20.34 1.80
CA PRO A 157 11.72 20.24 0.34
C PRO A 157 11.00 18.99 -0.15
N THR A 158 10.06 19.16 -1.08
CA THR A 158 9.30 18.03 -1.62
C THR A 158 9.25 18.13 -3.14
N VAL A 159 9.68 17.07 -3.82
CA VAL A 159 9.70 17.00 -5.28
C VAL A 159 8.93 15.77 -5.73
N VAL A 160 7.88 15.97 -6.54
CA VAL A 160 7.20 14.87 -7.21
C VAL A 160 8.03 14.45 -8.42
N ALA A 161 8.39 13.17 -8.51
CA ALA A 161 9.26 12.64 -9.56
C ALA A 161 8.66 11.43 -10.28
N GLY A 162 9.13 11.20 -11.51
CA GLY A 162 8.85 9.97 -12.24
C GLY A 162 9.65 8.77 -11.71
N PHE A 163 9.77 7.72 -12.53
CA PHE A 163 10.38 6.44 -12.15
C PHE A 163 11.63 6.10 -12.98
N GLU A 164 11.96 6.91 -13.98
CA GLU A 164 13.19 6.73 -14.74
C GLU A 164 14.39 7.13 -13.87
N PRO A 165 15.58 6.52 -14.07
CA PRO A 165 16.76 6.87 -13.29
C PRO A 165 17.08 8.37 -13.30
N LEU A 166 16.85 9.04 -14.44
CA LEU A 166 17.05 10.49 -14.55
C LEU A 166 16.04 11.30 -13.74
N ASP A 167 14.77 10.87 -13.68
CA ASP A 167 13.74 11.55 -12.88
C ASP A 167 14.18 11.61 -11.41
N VAL A 168 14.65 10.47 -10.88
CA VAL A 168 15.14 10.34 -9.50
C VAL A 168 16.37 11.22 -9.27
N LEU A 169 17.33 11.21 -10.20
CA LEU A 169 18.54 12.05 -10.10
C LEU A 169 18.19 13.55 -10.14
N PHE A 170 17.26 13.96 -10.99
CA PHE A 170 16.79 15.35 -11.03
C PHE A 170 16.07 15.74 -9.74
N ALA A 171 15.23 14.87 -9.19
CA ALA A 171 14.56 15.13 -7.92
C ALA A 171 15.56 15.32 -6.77
N ILE A 172 16.60 14.48 -6.70
CA ILE A 172 17.70 14.63 -5.73
C ILE A 172 18.39 15.99 -5.92
N TYR A 173 18.75 16.33 -7.16
CA TYR A 173 19.38 17.61 -7.47
C TYR A 173 18.50 18.81 -7.04
N MET A 174 17.20 18.77 -7.33
CA MET A 174 16.25 19.82 -6.97
C MET A 174 16.13 19.98 -5.45
N ILE A 175 16.05 18.88 -4.71
CA ILE A 175 16.04 18.89 -3.24
C ILE A 175 17.33 19.52 -2.70
N LEU A 176 18.50 19.08 -3.17
CA LEU A 176 19.79 19.61 -2.73
C LEU A 176 19.93 21.11 -3.01
N LYS A 177 19.41 21.58 -4.16
CA LYS A 177 19.37 23.00 -4.48
C LYS A 177 18.50 23.77 -3.50
N GLN A 178 17.30 23.27 -3.17
CA GLN A 178 16.43 23.91 -2.17
C GLN A 178 17.06 23.96 -0.77
N ILE A 179 17.80 22.91 -0.37
CA ILE A 179 18.55 22.88 0.89
C ILE A 179 19.65 23.94 0.87
N ASN A 180 20.45 24.01 -0.20
CA ASN A 180 21.49 25.02 -0.38
C ASN A 180 20.91 26.45 -0.34
N ASP A 181 19.76 26.66 -0.98
CA ASP A 181 19.05 27.94 -1.02
C ASP A 181 18.28 28.24 0.29
N ARG A 182 18.28 27.31 1.26
CA ARG A 182 17.53 27.36 2.53
C ARG A 182 16.05 27.70 2.34
N LYS A 183 15.43 27.19 1.28
CA LYS A 183 14.05 27.47 0.94
C LYS A 183 13.34 26.22 0.44
N ALA A 184 12.56 25.60 1.33
CA ALA A 184 11.69 24.49 1.00
C ALA A 184 10.57 24.92 0.05
N ARG A 185 10.34 24.12 -1.00
CA ARG A 185 9.30 24.31 -2.01
C ARG A 185 8.72 22.95 -2.36
N LEU A 186 7.50 23.00 -2.89
CA LEU A 186 6.91 21.89 -3.61
C LEU A 186 7.22 22.08 -5.10
N GLU A 187 7.94 21.13 -5.70
CA GLU A 187 8.27 21.18 -7.12
C GLU A 187 7.79 19.91 -7.85
N ASN A 188 7.52 20.05 -9.15
CA ASN A 188 7.10 18.96 -10.02
C ASN A 188 8.20 18.67 -11.03
N GLU A 189 8.93 17.59 -10.85
CA GLU A 189 9.81 17.04 -11.89
C GLU A 189 8.96 16.27 -12.91
N TYR A 190 7.94 15.54 -12.46
CA TYR A 190 7.08 14.69 -13.29
C TYR A 190 5.96 15.43 -14.04
N THR A 191 6.27 16.61 -14.58
CA THR A 191 5.33 17.52 -15.28
C THR A 191 4.60 16.88 -16.46
N ARG A 192 5.20 15.86 -17.07
CA ARG A 192 4.61 15.10 -18.19
C ARG A 192 3.40 14.23 -17.80
N ALA A 193 3.20 13.96 -16.51
CA ALA A 193 2.12 13.10 -16.03
C ALA A 193 1.33 13.68 -14.86
N VAL A 194 1.91 14.62 -14.09
CA VAL A 194 1.31 15.14 -12.86
C VAL A 194 0.92 16.60 -13.03
N THR A 195 -0.35 16.91 -12.73
CA THR A 195 -0.88 18.28 -12.65
C THR A 195 -0.98 18.73 -11.19
N TYR A 196 -1.22 20.03 -10.98
CA TYR A 196 -1.35 20.56 -9.62
C TYR A 196 -2.54 19.94 -8.86
N GLU A 197 -3.71 19.85 -9.50
CA GLU A 197 -4.93 19.28 -8.90
C GLU A 197 -5.00 17.75 -9.01
N GLY A 198 -4.14 17.12 -9.80
CA GLY A 198 -4.19 15.67 -10.07
C GLY A 198 -5.41 15.27 -10.92
N ASN A 199 -5.84 14.02 -10.77
CA ASN A 199 -7.02 13.50 -11.44
C ASN A 199 -8.28 13.77 -10.61
N VAL A 200 -8.89 14.93 -10.84
CA VAL A 200 -10.10 15.38 -10.14
C VAL A 200 -11.25 14.37 -10.24
N LYS A 201 -11.39 13.67 -11.38
CA LYS A 201 -12.44 12.67 -11.59
C LYS A 201 -12.22 11.43 -10.72
N ALA A 202 -10.98 10.94 -10.64
CA ALA A 202 -10.61 9.83 -9.76
C ALA A 202 -10.83 10.18 -8.29
N GLN A 203 -10.40 11.37 -7.86
CA GLN A 203 -10.60 11.84 -6.49
C GLN A 203 -12.09 11.99 -6.15
N HIS A 204 -12.92 12.44 -7.10
CA HIS A 204 -14.36 12.53 -6.87
C HIS A 204 -14.99 11.15 -6.63
N MET A 205 -14.68 10.17 -7.47
CA MET A 205 -15.15 8.78 -7.28
C MET A 205 -14.69 8.20 -5.94
N MET A 206 -13.45 8.46 -5.55
CA MET A 206 -12.94 8.02 -4.24
C MET A 206 -13.72 8.65 -3.09
N ARG A 207 -14.00 9.96 -3.13
CA ARG A 207 -14.78 10.66 -2.08
C ARG A 207 -16.24 10.20 -2.03
N GLU A 208 -16.80 9.85 -3.18
CA GLU A 208 -18.17 9.34 -3.28
C GLU A 208 -18.30 7.96 -2.62
N VAL A 209 -17.34 7.06 -2.84
CA VAL A 209 -17.41 5.68 -2.35
C VAL A 209 -16.81 5.50 -0.95
N PHE A 210 -15.78 6.28 -0.61
CA PHE A 210 -15.00 6.08 0.60
C PHE A 210 -15.03 7.27 1.55
N GLU A 211 -15.05 6.97 2.85
CA GLU A 211 -14.68 7.88 3.93
C GLU A 211 -13.20 7.69 4.32
N VAL A 212 -12.53 8.78 4.68
CA VAL A 212 -11.16 8.76 5.20
C VAL A 212 -11.22 8.53 6.70
N VAL A 213 -10.51 7.51 7.18
CA VAL A 213 -10.49 7.10 8.59
C VAL A 213 -9.06 6.88 9.09
N SER A 214 -8.91 6.80 10.41
CA SER A 214 -7.65 6.34 11.00
C SER A 214 -7.50 4.84 10.79
N GLY A 215 -6.36 4.39 10.26
CA GLY A 215 -6.12 2.98 9.95
C GLY A 215 -4.78 2.47 10.47
N ASN A 216 -4.69 1.16 10.65
CA ASN A 216 -3.44 0.51 11.03
C ASN A 216 -2.52 0.36 9.80
N TRP A 217 -1.22 0.53 10.01
CA TRP A 217 -0.17 0.26 9.05
C TRP A 217 0.76 -0.76 9.66
N ARG A 218 1.02 -1.85 8.92
CA ARG A 218 1.79 -3.00 9.42
C ARG A 218 3.12 -2.57 10.00
N GLY A 219 3.29 -2.77 11.30
CA GLY A 219 4.52 -2.42 12.01
C GLY A 219 4.76 -0.91 12.24
N LEU A 220 3.85 -0.04 11.80
CA LEU A 220 3.88 1.41 12.07
C LEU A 220 2.77 1.86 13.04
N GLY A 221 1.81 0.98 13.33
CA GLY A 221 0.70 1.27 14.24
C GLY A 221 -0.45 2.01 13.56
N LYS A 222 -1.29 2.66 14.36
CA LYS A 222 -2.49 3.37 13.88
C LYS A 222 -2.15 4.80 13.49
N LEU A 223 -2.38 5.15 12.24
CA LEU A 223 -2.13 6.50 11.70
C LEU A 223 -3.45 7.24 11.49
N PRO A 224 -3.55 8.52 11.88
CA PRO A 224 -4.74 9.33 11.62
C PRO A 224 -4.95 9.55 10.12
N ASN A 225 -6.22 9.57 9.69
CA ASN A 225 -6.64 9.91 8.34
C ASN A 225 -5.87 9.19 7.21
N SER A 226 -5.50 7.92 7.41
CA SER A 226 -4.52 7.21 6.60
C SER A 226 -5.07 5.98 5.86
N ALA A 227 -6.35 5.69 6.03
CA ALA A 227 -7.03 4.56 5.40
C ALA A 227 -8.39 4.98 4.84
N LEU A 228 -8.89 4.18 3.91
CA LEU A 228 -10.22 4.34 3.33
C LEU A 228 -11.14 3.23 3.82
N LYS A 229 -12.38 3.60 4.13
CA LYS A 229 -13.49 2.70 4.44
C LYS A 229 -14.67 3.04 3.55
N LEU A 230 -15.52 2.07 3.23
CA LEU A 230 -16.74 2.33 2.46
C LEU A 230 -17.69 3.23 3.26
N HIS A 231 -18.33 4.18 2.57
CA HIS A 231 -19.47 4.89 3.14
C HIS A 231 -20.61 3.92 3.45
N SER A 232 -21.44 4.28 4.43
CA SER A 232 -22.58 3.46 4.86
C SER A 232 -23.57 3.16 3.73
N GLU A 233 -23.65 4.04 2.72
CA GLU A 233 -24.49 3.85 1.52
C GLU A 233 -24.06 2.64 0.67
N TYR A 234 -22.79 2.22 0.79
CA TYR A 234 -22.21 1.06 0.10
C TYR A 234 -21.95 -0.12 1.05
N ALA A 235 -22.54 -0.13 2.25
CA ALA A 235 -22.32 -1.19 3.25
C ALA A 235 -22.69 -2.60 2.74
N ASN A 236 -23.61 -2.70 1.78
CA ASN A 236 -23.96 -3.97 1.11
C ASN A 236 -22.79 -4.59 0.31
N TYR A 237 -21.79 -3.78 -0.03
CA TYR A 237 -20.57 -4.20 -0.71
C TYR A 237 -19.40 -4.43 0.25
N ASP A 238 -19.52 -4.14 1.55
CA ASP A 238 -18.45 -4.38 2.52
C ASP A 238 -18.39 -5.86 2.92
N ALA A 239 -17.25 -6.50 2.64
CA ALA A 239 -17.04 -7.92 2.98
C ALA A 239 -17.04 -8.18 4.50
N ARG A 240 -16.59 -7.21 5.31
CA ARG A 240 -16.56 -7.35 6.77
C ARG A 240 -17.97 -7.40 7.34
N GLU A 241 -18.82 -6.49 6.90
CA GLU A 241 -20.24 -6.43 7.29
C GLU A 241 -21.01 -7.65 6.77
N ARG A 242 -20.86 -7.97 5.48
CA ARG A 242 -21.60 -9.07 4.83
C ARG A 242 -21.35 -10.44 5.47
N PHE A 243 -20.11 -10.73 5.83
CA PHE A 243 -19.72 -12.05 6.35
C PHE A 243 -19.45 -12.07 7.85
N ASN A 244 -19.76 -10.97 8.55
CA ASN A 244 -19.53 -10.78 9.99
C ASN A 244 -18.11 -11.22 10.39
N ILE A 245 -17.13 -10.65 9.69
CA ILE A 245 -15.71 -10.92 9.91
C ILE A 245 -15.23 -10.05 11.07
N LYS A 246 -14.60 -10.69 12.05
CA LYS A 246 -14.07 -10.04 13.24
C LYS A 246 -12.71 -10.62 13.55
N VAL A 247 -11.67 -9.83 13.32
CA VAL A 247 -10.30 -10.12 13.75
C VAL A 247 -9.89 -8.99 14.70
N GLU A 248 -9.74 -9.30 15.98
CA GLU A 248 -9.49 -8.27 17.00
C GLU A 248 -8.05 -7.74 16.92
N HIS A 249 -7.07 -8.65 16.74
CA HIS A 249 -5.66 -8.30 16.71
C HIS A 249 -4.90 -9.13 15.68
N GLY A 250 -3.93 -8.49 15.02
CA GLY A 250 -3.00 -9.12 14.10
C GLY A 250 -1.57 -9.08 14.62
N LYS A 251 -0.78 -10.10 14.31
CA LYS A 251 0.65 -10.16 14.58
C LYS A 251 1.44 -9.62 13.39
N ASP A 252 1.56 -8.29 13.34
CA ASP A 252 2.22 -7.59 12.23
C ASP A 252 3.66 -8.02 11.99
N LEU A 253 4.43 -8.25 13.06
CA LEU A 253 5.85 -8.59 13.00
C LEU A 253 6.07 -10.00 13.54
N LEU A 254 6.55 -10.88 12.67
CA LEU A 254 7.04 -12.19 13.10
C LEU A 254 8.36 -12.05 13.87
N PRO A 255 8.67 -12.98 14.81
CA PRO A 255 9.87 -12.88 15.62
C PRO A 255 11.15 -12.69 14.79
N GLY A 256 11.95 -11.69 15.19
CA GLY A 256 13.20 -11.30 14.51
C GLY A 256 13.02 -10.45 13.24
N CYS A 257 11.80 -10.28 12.73
CA CYS A 257 11.55 -9.46 11.55
C CYS A 257 11.63 -7.97 11.87
N GLN A 258 12.50 -7.24 11.16
CA GLN A 258 12.69 -5.80 11.30
C GLN A 258 12.09 -4.98 10.15
N CYS A 259 11.00 -5.47 9.51
CA CYS A 259 10.38 -4.75 8.38
C CYS A 259 9.94 -3.33 8.73
N HIS A 260 9.45 -3.09 9.95
CA HIS A 260 9.08 -1.76 10.41
C HIS A 260 10.25 -0.76 10.41
N LEU A 261 11.46 -1.22 10.75
CA LEU A 261 12.68 -0.40 10.69
C LEU A 261 13.10 -0.12 9.24
N VAL A 262 12.94 -1.10 8.35
CA VAL A 262 13.20 -0.92 6.92
C VAL A 262 12.20 0.06 6.30
N LEU A 263 10.91 -0.07 6.61
CA LEU A 263 9.84 0.77 6.07
C LEU A 263 9.91 2.22 6.56
N THR A 264 10.47 2.44 7.75
CA THR A 264 10.72 3.78 8.28
C THR A 264 12.05 4.34 7.82
N GLY A 265 12.95 3.53 7.27
CA GLY A 265 14.26 3.96 6.84
C GLY A 265 15.33 3.97 7.93
N LYS A 266 15.06 3.39 9.11
CA LYS A 266 16.03 3.27 10.20
C LYS A 266 17.17 2.31 9.89
N ILE A 267 16.89 1.28 9.07
CA ILE A 267 17.89 0.29 8.66
C ILE A 267 17.69 -0.06 7.18
N LYS A 268 18.76 -0.47 6.52
CA LYS A 268 18.74 -1.13 5.21
C LYS A 268 18.38 -2.60 5.38
N PRO A 269 17.82 -3.26 4.34
CA PRO A 269 17.56 -4.70 4.38
C PRO A 269 18.78 -5.53 4.78
N SER A 270 19.99 -5.16 4.35
CA SER A 270 21.24 -5.86 4.69
C SER A 270 21.61 -5.83 6.18
N GLU A 271 21.05 -4.90 6.95
CA GLU A 271 21.28 -4.78 8.39
C GLU A 271 20.32 -5.65 9.20
N CYS A 272 19.25 -6.16 8.59
CA CYS A 272 18.32 -7.08 9.24
C CYS A 272 18.96 -8.47 9.40
N PRO A 273 18.98 -9.06 10.61
CA PRO A 273 19.67 -10.32 10.87
C PRO A 273 19.05 -11.52 10.14
N LEU A 274 17.81 -11.40 9.67
CA LEU A 274 17.12 -12.45 8.91
C LEU A 274 17.32 -12.34 7.40
N PHE A 275 17.74 -11.18 6.89
CA PHE A 275 17.78 -10.91 5.45
C PHE A 275 18.74 -11.85 4.72
N MET A 276 18.24 -12.51 3.68
CA MET A 276 18.97 -13.51 2.88
C MET A 276 19.55 -14.70 3.68
N ARG A 277 19.13 -14.84 4.94
CA ARG A 277 19.38 -16.00 5.81
C ARG A 277 18.07 -16.76 6.01
N ALA A 278 17.40 -16.52 7.14
CA ALA A 278 16.11 -17.13 7.44
C ALA A 278 14.93 -16.50 6.66
N CYS A 279 15.10 -15.29 6.12
CA CYS A 279 14.11 -14.58 5.31
C CYS A 279 14.64 -14.43 3.88
N THR A 280 14.07 -15.18 2.94
CA THR A 280 14.46 -15.19 1.52
C THR A 280 13.24 -15.01 0.61
N PRO A 281 13.44 -14.68 -0.68
CA PRO A 281 12.37 -14.70 -1.69
C PRO A 281 11.53 -16.00 -1.70
N GLN A 282 12.17 -17.14 -1.45
CA GLN A 282 11.55 -18.45 -1.39
C GLN A 282 10.87 -18.71 -0.04
N HIS A 283 11.47 -18.26 1.07
CA HIS A 283 10.94 -18.42 2.43
C HIS A 283 10.83 -17.05 3.13
N PRO A 284 9.84 -16.21 2.76
CA PRO A 284 9.73 -14.86 3.31
C PRO A 284 9.21 -14.91 4.75
N LYS A 285 9.86 -14.16 5.65
CA LYS A 285 9.43 -13.98 7.05
C LYS A 285 8.67 -12.67 7.30
N GLY A 286 8.70 -11.74 6.35
CA GLY A 286 8.02 -10.45 6.47
C GLY A 286 7.53 -9.97 5.12
N ALA A 287 6.51 -9.10 5.14
CA ALA A 287 5.85 -8.64 3.92
C ALA A 287 6.80 -7.93 2.94
N CYS A 288 7.83 -7.23 3.43
CA CYS A 288 8.83 -6.57 2.58
C CYS A 288 9.67 -7.54 1.71
N MET A 289 9.72 -8.84 2.05
CA MET A 289 10.40 -9.87 1.23
C MET A 289 9.43 -10.56 0.25
N VAL A 290 8.12 -10.35 0.43
CA VAL A 290 7.07 -10.94 -0.40
C VAL A 290 6.77 -10.05 -1.60
N SER A 291 6.34 -8.82 -1.33
CA SER A 291 5.84 -7.92 -2.38
C SER A 291 6.95 -7.54 -3.36
N MET A 292 6.58 -7.38 -4.63
CA MET A 292 7.49 -6.91 -5.67
C MET A 292 7.95 -5.47 -5.43
N GLU A 293 7.13 -4.67 -4.74
CA GLU A 293 7.44 -3.29 -4.34
C GLU A 293 8.17 -3.24 -2.98
N GLY A 294 8.35 -4.38 -2.31
CA GLY A 294 8.98 -4.44 -1.00
C GLY A 294 10.49 -4.19 -1.06
N THR A 295 10.98 -3.26 -0.22
CA THR A 295 12.40 -2.87 -0.18
C THR A 295 13.33 -4.07 -0.02
N CYS A 296 13.00 -5.03 0.85
CA CYS A 296 13.83 -6.22 1.04
C CYS A 296 13.83 -7.12 -0.21
N ARG A 297 12.68 -7.28 -0.88
CA ARG A 297 12.57 -8.08 -2.11
C ARG A 297 13.39 -7.47 -3.24
N ILE A 298 13.29 -6.16 -3.43
CA ILE A 298 14.07 -5.41 -4.42
C ILE A 298 15.57 -5.58 -4.13
N TRP A 299 15.98 -5.39 -2.87
CA TRP A 299 17.38 -5.53 -2.45
C TRP A 299 17.94 -6.94 -2.72
N ALA A 300 17.15 -7.97 -2.41
CA ALA A 300 17.53 -9.37 -2.66
C ALA A 300 17.67 -9.69 -4.16
N HIS A 301 16.88 -9.03 -5.03
CA HIS A 301 16.97 -9.22 -6.47
C HIS A 301 18.22 -8.55 -7.06
N VAL A 302 18.54 -7.34 -6.60
CA VAL A 302 19.72 -6.58 -7.06
C VAL A 302 21.01 -7.23 -6.54
N ALA A 303 21.07 -7.64 -5.26
CA ALA A 303 22.24 -8.29 -4.68
C ALA A 303 22.66 -9.56 -5.46
N ARG A 304 21.69 -10.36 -5.93
CA ARG A 304 21.94 -11.57 -6.73
C ARG A 304 22.49 -11.30 -8.14
N LYS A 305 22.45 -10.07 -8.65
CA LYS A 305 22.99 -9.72 -9.97
C LYS A 305 24.45 -9.26 -9.92
N VAL A 306 25.01 -9.09 -8.72
CA VAL A 306 26.38 -8.58 -8.49
C VAL A 306 27.35 -9.72 -8.13
N ASP A 307 26.84 -10.93 -7.89
CA ASP A 307 27.60 -12.18 -7.75
C ASP A 307 27.54 -13.00 -9.04
#